data_AF-A0A7R9KIT8-F1
#
_entry.id   AF-A0A7R9KIT8-F1
#
_cell.length_a   1.000
_cell.length_b   1.000
_cell.length_c   1.000
_cell.angle_alpha   90.00
_cell.angle_beta   90.00
_cell.angle_gamma   90.00
#
_symmetry.space_group_name_H-M   'P 1'
#
loop_
_entity.id
_entity.type
_entity.pdbx_description
1 polymer ?
#
loop_
_entity_poly.entity_id
_entity_poly.type
_entity_poly.pdbx_seq_one_letter_code
_entity_poly.pdbx_strand_id
1 'polypeptide(L)'
;MKADLRLFLWDKAKEVVEKERDSQRLQQNQSSIMCSMMTALAQMSVADKNYIHLHFLAPKGFLRKDVVKGMYETLRSEFEKLHERGNAIVSTETDQLTTLSTPNTTLANVSNTPLGASLNTSSSSSSILSIAASFSSALILTSSPNSQMVSNSKATQECLDRLAAHICGQLVHYVRARIEMMEIYEKITIVSNHKFLLFDECINGLQEIIRVNGRHFHHPILSAIKTGFNNECDILMALLKAHTDIQNFRFLDSLFGIQEAQTKLSSWAQMSLNRESPQRRNSILRTTASPPPLYQWMCRLKSSLLSKYSLYFYSTLSKQVSDNCSNDIKTVCSKQSIDYIQKVCSFQRKTEAQFVAILFDTHGCDDYKGFGYYSPYKSFESPKGIDSIPIIYNYPSEVPKNHLPTIIMIMNNKSKELNSSDAVVSLFDSQLNSTYFLIRPDPRMTLIV
;
A
#
# COMPACT_ATOMS: atom_id res chain seq x y z
N MET A 1 9.86 0.92 31.35
CA MET A 1 11.02 1.40 30.57
C MET A 1 10.59 1.47 29.10
N LYS A 2 10.06 2.62 28.69
CA LYS A 2 9.36 2.80 27.40
C LYS A 2 10.37 3.32 26.36
N ALA A 3 10.63 2.51 25.35
CA ALA A 3 11.56 2.83 24.27
C ALA A 3 10.81 3.42 23.06
N ASP A 4 11.22 4.64 22.74
CA ASP A 4 10.81 5.55 21.68
C ASP A 4 11.15 5.00 20.28
N LEU A 5 10.15 4.77 19.41
CA LEU A 5 10.33 4.15 18.08
C LEU A 5 9.34 4.67 17.05
N ARG A 6 9.75 5.70 16.30
CA ARG A 6 9.05 6.21 15.12
C ARG A 6 9.27 5.25 13.96
N LEU A 7 8.22 4.96 13.18
CA LEU A 7 8.38 4.42 11.83
C LEU A 7 9.33 5.36 11.06
N PHE A 8 10.24 4.80 10.26
CA PHE A 8 11.33 5.50 9.53
C PHE A 8 12.67 5.63 10.26
N LEU A 9 12.86 4.92 11.38
CA LEU A 9 14.16 4.81 12.06
C LEU A 9 14.95 3.58 11.61
N TRP A 10 15.14 3.38 10.30
CA TRP A 10 15.95 2.27 9.79
C TRP A 10 17.39 2.30 10.31
N ASP A 11 17.94 3.51 10.49
CA ASP A 11 19.29 3.69 11.02
C ASP A 11 19.36 3.24 12.49
N LYS A 12 18.31 3.50 13.30
CA LYS A 12 18.21 3.00 14.68
C LYS A 12 17.95 1.50 14.74
N ALA A 13 17.12 0.97 13.83
CA ALA A 13 16.88 -0.47 13.69
C ALA A 13 18.20 -1.20 13.40
N LYS A 14 18.97 -0.67 12.45
CA LYS A 14 20.32 -1.13 12.13
C LYS A 14 21.25 -1.02 13.35
N GLU A 15 21.32 0.14 13.99
CA GLU A 15 22.18 0.38 15.16
C GLU A 15 21.89 -0.62 16.30
N VAL A 16 20.63 -0.86 16.63
CA VAL A 16 20.25 -1.82 17.67
C VAL A 16 20.64 -3.24 17.29
N VAL A 17 20.42 -3.63 16.04
CA VAL A 17 20.81 -4.95 15.54
C VAL A 17 22.33 -5.13 15.56
N GLU A 18 23.08 -4.12 15.15
CA GLU A 18 24.55 -4.13 15.17
C GLU A 18 25.09 -4.19 16.61
N LYS A 19 24.51 -3.40 17.52
CA LYS A 19 24.87 -3.43 18.94
C LYS A 19 24.63 -4.79 19.59
N GLU A 20 23.49 -5.42 19.30
CA GLU A 20 23.16 -6.75 19.81
C GLU A 20 24.09 -7.81 19.22
N ARG A 21 24.35 -7.76 17.90
CA ARG A 21 25.31 -8.63 17.23
C ARG A 21 26.71 -8.51 17.85
N ASP A 22 27.19 -7.29 18.09
CA ASP A 22 28.52 -7.05 18.62
C ASP A 22 28.62 -7.51 20.09
N SER A 23 27.54 -7.38 20.85
CA SER A 23 27.43 -7.95 22.21
C SER A 23 27.54 -9.48 22.21
N GLN A 24 26.92 -10.15 21.24
CA GLN A 24 27.03 -11.61 21.08
C GLN A 24 28.44 -12.06 20.65
N ARG A 25 29.15 -11.27 19.84
CA ARG A 25 30.54 -11.56 19.43
C ARG A 25 31.51 -11.50 20.60
N LEU A 26 31.29 -10.57 21.54
CA LEU A 26 32.11 -10.42 22.75
C LEU A 26 31.97 -11.61 23.71
N GLN A 27 30.87 -12.37 23.64
CA GLN A 27 30.63 -13.58 24.45
C GLN A 27 31.28 -14.86 23.88
N GLN A 28 32.28 -14.74 22.99
CA GLN A 28 33.03 -15.87 22.36
C GLN A 28 32.21 -16.86 21.51
N ASN A 29 30.94 -16.59 21.20
CA ASN A 29 30.11 -17.43 20.31
C ASN A 29 30.21 -16.99 18.84
N GLN A 30 31.39 -17.14 18.22
CA GLN A 30 31.70 -16.56 16.90
C GLN A 30 30.98 -17.20 15.69
N SER A 31 30.17 -18.25 15.84
CA SER A 31 29.49 -18.91 14.70
C SER A 31 28.08 -19.44 15.04
N SER A 32 27.21 -18.59 15.60
CA SER A 32 25.77 -18.90 15.69
C SER A 32 25.02 -18.44 14.43
N ILE A 33 23.98 -19.18 14.02
CA ILE A 33 23.05 -18.78 12.95
C ILE A 33 22.43 -17.43 13.30
N MET A 34 22.20 -17.20 14.60
CA MET A 34 21.75 -15.94 15.15
C MET A 34 22.63 -14.73 14.75
N CYS A 35 23.96 -14.82 14.89
CA CYS A 35 24.86 -13.69 14.57
C CYS A 35 24.82 -13.33 13.06
N SER A 36 24.74 -14.35 12.20
CA SER A 36 24.59 -14.15 10.75
C SER A 36 23.22 -13.58 10.40
N MET A 37 22.15 -14.06 11.03
CA MET A 37 20.80 -13.50 10.86
C MET A 37 20.76 -12.02 11.26
N MET A 38 21.38 -11.64 12.37
CA MET A 38 21.47 -10.24 12.79
C MET A 38 22.21 -9.39 11.75
N THR A 39 23.28 -9.91 11.16
CA THR A 39 23.98 -9.21 10.06
C THR A 39 23.07 -9.00 8.85
N ALA A 40 22.29 -10.02 8.46
CA ALA A 40 21.33 -9.91 7.37
C ALA A 40 20.18 -8.94 7.71
N LEU A 41 19.68 -8.91 8.94
CA LEU A 41 18.66 -7.95 9.40
C LEU A 41 19.14 -6.49 9.37
N ALA A 42 20.42 -6.26 9.68
CA ALA A 42 21.04 -4.93 9.55
C ALA A 42 21.08 -4.48 8.08
N GLN A 43 21.43 -5.38 7.16
CA GLN A 43 21.40 -5.11 5.72
C GLN A 43 19.98 -4.91 5.20
N MET A 44 19.01 -5.69 5.68
CA MET A 44 17.58 -5.55 5.36
C MET A 44 17.04 -4.18 5.78
N SER A 45 17.49 -3.64 6.91
CA SER A 45 17.12 -2.28 7.34
C SER A 45 17.54 -1.23 6.31
N VAL A 46 18.74 -1.38 5.71
CA VAL A 46 19.22 -0.48 4.65
C VAL A 46 18.45 -0.68 3.35
N ALA A 47 18.14 -1.94 3.00
CA ALA A 47 17.32 -2.25 1.82
C ALA A 47 15.92 -1.65 1.93
N ASP A 48 15.23 -1.85 3.06
CA ASP A 48 13.90 -1.29 3.34
C ASP A 48 13.91 0.25 3.32
N LYS A 49 14.98 0.89 3.81
CA LYS A 49 15.15 2.35 3.69
C LYS A 49 15.17 2.77 2.22
N ASN A 50 16.01 2.15 1.40
CA ASN A 50 16.12 2.47 -0.02
C ASN A 50 14.82 2.18 -0.79
N TYR A 51 14.12 1.11 -0.43
CA TYR A 51 12.81 0.75 -0.98
C TYR A 51 11.77 1.83 -0.70
N ILE A 52 11.62 2.26 0.56
CA ILE A 52 10.61 3.26 0.95
C ILE A 52 10.92 4.65 0.35
N HIS A 53 12.18 4.90 0.01
CA HIS A 53 12.60 6.08 -0.75
C HIS A 53 12.46 5.94 -2.26
N LEU A 54 11.93 4.80 -2.74
CA LEU A 54 11.70 4.51 -4.16
C LEU A 54 12.99 4.57 -5.00
N HIS A 55 14.16 4.30 -4.41
CA HIS A 55 15.44 4.38 -5.12
C HIS A 55 15.57 3.38 -6.28
N PHE A 56 14.75 2.32 -6.29
CA PHE A 56 14.68 1.35 -7.40
C PHE A 56 14.01 1.94 -8.67
N LEU A 57 13.23 3.01 -8.54
CA LEU A 57 12.62 3.73 -9.67
C LEU A 57 13.51 4.85 -10.23
N ALA A 58 14.67 5.12 -9.62
CA ALA A 58 15.54 6.20 -10.08
C ALA A 58 16.05 5.95 -11.52
N PRO A 59 16.23 7.00 -12.35
CA PRO A 59 16.69 6.86 -13.73
C PRO A 59 17.95 6.01 -13.81
N LYS A 60 17.90 4.92 -14.57
CA LYS A 60 19.02 4.01 -14.79
C LYS A 60 20.03 4.73 -15.70
N GLY A 61 21.04 5.37 -15.11
CA GLY A 61 22.18 5.87 -15.88
C GLY A 61 22.91 4.73 -16.61
N PHE A 62 23.64 5.03 -17.69
CA PHE A 62 24.42 4.04 -18.45
C PHE A 62 25.29 3.23 -17.46
N LEU A 63 25.04 1.92 -17.37
CA LEU A 63 25.72 0.95 -16.48
C LEU A 63 25.33 0.89 -14.98
N ARG A 64 24.24 1.53 -14.52
CA ARG A 64 23.77 1.32 -13.13
C ARG A 64 22.86 0.10 -13.01
N LYS A 65 23.39 -0.97 -12.41
CA LYS A 65 22.61 -2.14 -11.93
C LYS A 65 21.59 -1.69 -10.88
N ASP A 66 20.41 -2.32 -10.86
CA ASP A 66 19.38 -2.06 -9.84
C ASP A 66 19.90 -2.49 -8.46
N VAL A 67 20.34 -1.49 -7.68
CA VAL A 67 21.02 -1.70 -6.40
C VAL A 67 20.05 -2.27 -5.38
N VAL A 68 18.79 -1.81 -5.35
CA VAL A 68 17.83 -2.22 -4.32
C VAL A 68 17.33 -3.63 -4.58
N LYS A 69 16.94 -3.96 -5.82
CA LYS A 69 16.56 -5.34 -6.19
C LYS A 69 17.73 -6.29 -5.94
N GLY A 70 18.96 -5.90 -6.30
CA GLY A 70 20.16 -6.69 -6.01
C GLY A 70 20.44 -6.91 -4.51
N MET A 71 20.17 -5.91 -3.66
CA MET A 71 20.28 -6.05 -2.21
C MET A 71 19.29 -7.10 -1.68
N TYR A 72 18.03 -7.07 -2.12
CA TYR A 72 17.03 -8.04 -1.71
C TYR A 72 17.33 -9.46 -2.22
N GLU A 73 17.82 -9.64 -3.45
CA GLU A 73 18.21 -10.97 -3.95
C GLU A 73 19.39 -11.56 -3.16
N THR A 74 20.34 -10.70 -2.75
CA THR A 74 21.43 -11.12 -1.86
C THR A 74 20.88 -11.54 -0.50
N LEU A 75 20.00 -10.73 0.10
CA LEU A 75 19.35 -11.04 1.38
C LEU A 75 18.55 -12.34 1.32
N ARG A 76 17.82 -12.57 0.23
CA ARG A 76 17.05 -13.79 -0.01
C ARG A 76 17.97 -15.01 0.07
N SER A 77 19.06 -14.99 -0.70
CA SER A 77 20.04 -16.08 -0.74
C SER A 77 20.69 -16.32 0.62
N GLU A 78 20.98 -15.26 1.39
CA GLU A 78 21.55 -15.38 2.73
C GLU A 78 20.55 -15.97 3.73
N PHE A 79 19.30 -15.52 3.75
CA PHE A 79 18.28 -16.10 4.63
C PHE A 79 17.97 -17.57 4.27
N GLU A 80 18.00 -17.92 2.99
CA GLU A 80 17.79 -19.29 2.51
C GLU A 80 18.91 -20.22 3.01
N LYS A 81 20.18 -19.81 2.86
CA LYS A 81 21.33 -20.55 3.43
C LYS A 81 21.24 -20.71 4.95
N LEU A 82 20.81 -19.66 5.67
CA LEU A 82 20.67 -19.71 7.13
C LEU A 82 19.52 -20.63 7.56
N HIS A 83 18.44 -20.65 6.80
CA HIS A 83 17.33 -21.57 7.01
C HIS A 83 17.76 -23.03 6.80
N GLU A 84 18.43 -23.32 5.69
CA GLU A 84 18.96 -24.66 5.38
C GLU A 84 19.96 -25.14 6.44
N ARG A 85 20.89 -24.27 6.87
CA ARG A 85 21.87 -24.58 7.91
C ARG A 85 21.20 -24.96 9.23
N GLY A 86 20.09 -24.33 9.59
CA GLY A 86 19.35 -24.70 10.81
C GLY A 86 18.58 -26.01 10.66
N ASN A 87 18.03 -26.30 9.48
CA ASN A 87 17.38 -27.58 9.22
C ASN A 87 18.38 -28.74 9.24
N ALA A 88 19.61 -28.53 8.75
CA ALA A 88 20.66 -29.54 8.78
C ALA A 88 21.05 -29.97 10.22
N ILE A 89 20.96 -29.06 11.20
CA ILE A 89 21.19 -29.38 12.62
C ILE A 89 20.15 -30.40 13.12
N VAL A 90 18.90 -30.30 12.65
CA VAL A 90 17.80 -31.21 13.02
C VAL A 90 17.99 -32.61 12.41
N SER A 91 18.50 -32.69 11.17
CA SER A 91 18.72 -33.97 10.48
C SER A 91 19.78 -34.83 11.18
N THR A 92 20.84 -34.23 11.73
CA THR A 92 21.91 -34.95 12.46
C THR A 92 21.47 -35.57 13.79
N GLU A 93 20.40 -35.11 14.43
CA GLU A 93 19.86 -35.73 15.65
C GLU A 93 18.98 -36.96 15.34
N THR A 94 18.38 -37.02 14.16
CA THR A 94 17.45 -38.10 13.82
C THR A 94 18.16 -39.41 13.47
N ASP A 95 19.41 -39.33 12.98
CA ASP A 95 20.25 -40.49 12.66
C ASP A 95 20.97 -41.10 13.88
N GLN A 96 20.90 -40.47 15.07
CA GLN A 96 21.48 -41.03 16.31
C GLN A 96 20.46 -41.73 17.23
N LEU A 97 19.17 -41.77 16.84
CA LEU A 97 18.10 -42.38 17.66
C LEU A 97 17.45 -43.64 17.04
N THR A 98 18.15 -44.35 16.14
CA THR A 98 17.65 -45.60 15.52
C THR A 98 18.29 -46.89 16.04
N THR A 99 18.90 -46.88 17.23
CA THR A 99 19.27 -48.12 17.93
C THR A 99 18.82 -48.05 19.38
N LEU A 100 17.57 -48.42 19.67
CA LEU A 100 17.20 -49.13 20.89
C LEU A 100 15.76 -49.65 20.77
N SER A 101 15.68 -50.97 20.79
CA SER A 101 14.52 -51.82 20.63
C SER A 101 13.46 -51.60 21.71
N THR A 102 12.20 -51.71 21.32
CA THR A 102 11.02 -51.88 22.19
C THR A 102 11.13 -53.16 23.05
N PRO A 103 10.36 -53.26 24.15
CA PRO A 103 9.06 -53.91 24.03
C PRO A 103 7.90 -53.22 24.76
N ASN A 104 6.71 -53.51 24.23
CA ASN A 104 5.35 -53.20 24.67
C ASN A 104 5.10 -53.26 26.18
N THR A 105 4.17 -52.44 26.71
CA THR A 105 2.89 -52.87 27.33
C THR A 105 1.95 -51.65 27.51
N THR A 106 0.66 -51.95 27.52
CA THR A 106 -0.58 -51.21 27.28
C THR A 106 -1.17 -50.31 28.39
N LEU A 107 -2.00 -49.35 27.94
CA LEU A 107 -3.30 -48.86 28.50
C LEU A 107 -3.34 -48.02 29.80
N ALA A 108 -3.80 -46.76 29.68
CA ALA A 108 -5.07 -46.28 30.29
C ALA A 108 -5.35 -44.77 30.02
N ASN A 109 -6.62 -44.49 29.68
CA ASN A 109 -7.27 -43.17 29.57
C ASN A 109 -7.32 -42.41 30.92
N VAL A 110 -7.17 -41.08 30.91
CA VAL A 110 -7.96 -40.14 31.74
C VAL A 110 -8.14 -38.79 31.00
N SER A 111 -9.36 -38.27 31.10
CA SER A 111 -9.97 -37.13 30.41
C SER A 111 -9.84 -35.79 31.16
N ASN A 112 -9.95 -34.67 30.41
CA ASN A 112 -10.43 -33.30 30.76
C ASN A 112 -9.66 -32.50 31.85
N THR A 113 -9.40 -31.18 31.81
CA THR A 113 -10.17 -29.97 31.43
C THR A 113 -9.20 -28.75 31.26
N PRO A 114 -9.66 -27.57 30.76
CA PRO A 114 -8.81 -26.46 30.35
C PRO A 114 -8.57 -25.40 31.44
N LEU A 115 -7.37 -24.82 31.50
CA LEU A 115 -7.05 -23.64 32.30
C LEU A 115 -6.62 -22.50 31.39
N GLY A 116 -7.45 -21.45 31.40
CA GLY A 116 -7.19 -20.19 30.71
C GLY A 116 -6.10 -19.37 31.39
N ALA A 117 -5.30 -18.70 30.57
CA ALA A 117 -4.53 -17.54 30.97
C ALA A 117 -4.50 -16.55 29.81
N SER A 118 -5.34 -15.53 29.93
CA SER A 118 -5.33 -14.30 29.13
C SER A 118 -3.99 -13.56 29.32
N LEU A 119 -3.27 -13.31 28.23
CA LEU A 119 -2.14 -12.38 28.22
C LEU A 119 -2.37 -11.27 27.19
N ASN A 120 -2.66 -10.11 27.75
CA ASN A 120 -2.86 -8.83 27.09
C ASN A 120 -1.73 -8.51 26.11
N THR A 121 -2.07 -8.43 24.84
CA THR A 121 -1.23 -7.87 23.78
C THR A 121 -1.14 -6.35 23.93
N SER A 122 0.02 -5.83 24.29
CA SER A 122 0.30 -4.41 24.10
C SER A 122 1.76 -4.15 23.75
N SER A 123 1.90 -3.14 22.90
CA SER A 123 3.12 -2.50 22.42
C SER A 123 3.80 -3.15 21.22
N SER A 124 3.41 -2.60 20.06
CA SER A 124 4.22 -2.50 18.85
C SER A 124 5.67 -2.12 19.22
N SER A 125 6.65 -2.47 18.42
CA SER A 125 7.96 -1.82 18.41
C SER A 125 8.49 -2.07 17.01
N SER A 126 9.32 -1.15 16.52
CA SER A 126 9.83 -1.20 15.15
C SER A 126 10.31 -2.60 14.77
N SER A 127 9.97 -3.03 13.57
CA SER A 127 9.77 -4.42 13.24
C SER A 127 11.02 -5.31 13.20
N ILE A 128 12.22 -4.71 13.19
CA ILE A 128 13.52 -5.38 13.31
C ILE A 128 14.06 -5.24 14.75
N LEU A 129 13.65 -4.20 15.43
CA LEU A 129 14.03 -3.89 16.81
C LEU A 129 13.21 -4.72 17.81
N SER A 130 11.97 -5.10 17.46
CA SER A 130 11.18 -6.10 18.18
C SER A 130 11.85 -7.47 18.11
N ILE A 131 12.41 -7.82 16.95
CA ILE A 131 13.18 -9.05 16.75
C ILE A 131 14.41 -9.04 17.65
N ALA A 132 15.24 -8.01 17.55
CA ALA A 132 16.43 -7.85 18.38
C ALA A 132 16.10 -7.86 19.88
N ALA A 133 15.08 -7.12 20.32
CA ALA A 133 14.69 -7.03 21.73
C ALA A 133 14.07 -8.34 22.28
N SER A 134 13.27 -9.07 21.49
CA SER A 134 12.76 -10.38 21.88
C SER A 134 13.89 -11.38 22.14
N PHE A 135 15.00 -11.26 21.40
CA PHE A 135 16.19 -12.07 21.64
C PHE A 135 16.98 -11.62 22.88
N SER A 136 17.10 -10.32 23.13
CA SER A 136 17.76 -9.81 24.35
C SER A 136 17.03 -10.28 25.63
N SER A 137 15.68 -10.30 25.64
CA SER A 137 14.90 -10.80 26.78
C SER A 137 15.06 -12.30 27.03
N ALA A 138 15.26 -13.11 25.99
CA ALA A 138 15.55 -14.54 26.14
C ALA A 138 16.95 -14.79 26.74
N LEU A 139 17.92 -13.88 26.49
CA LEU A 139 19.29 -13.98 27.00
C LEU A 139 19.46 -13.47 28.44
N ILE A 140 18.67 -12.47 28.88
CA ILE A 140 18.81 -11.88 30.24
C ILE A 140 18.43 -12.88 31.36
N LEU A 141 17.63 -13.91 31.06
CA LEU A 141 17.25 -14.95 32.02
C LEU A 141 18.41 -15.89 32.42
N THR A 142 19.62 -15.75 31.86
CA THR A 142 20.71 -16.73 32.01
C THR A 142 21.92 -16.29 32.83
N SER A 143 21.89 -15.15 33.52
CA SER A 143 23.01 -14.72 34.38
C SER A 143 22.84 -15.16 35.84
N SER A 144 23.10 -16.42 36.15
CA SER A 144 23.32 -16.88 37.53
C SER A 144 24.52 -17.84 37.56
N PRO A 145 25.51 -17.68 38.45
CA PRO A 145 26.76 -18.42 38.37
C PRO A 145 26.65 -19.72 39.18
N ASN A 146 26.52 -20.87 38.53
CA ASN A 146 26.89 -22.16 39.13
C ASN A 146 27.23 -23.23 38.09
N SER A 147 28.24 -24.04 38.41
CA SER A 147 29.09 -24.85 37.53
C SER A 147 28.44 -26.07 36.85
N GLN A 148 27.10 -26.17 36.83
CA GLN A 148 26.35 -27.17 36.05
C GLN A 148 25.85 -26.64 34.68
N MET A 149 26.24 -25.41 34.30
CA MET A 149 25.65 -24.67 33.16
C MET A 149 26.20 -24.98 31.76
N VAL A 150 27.28 -25.76 31.60
CA VAL A 150 27.89 -25.94 30.26
C VAL A 150 27.00 -26.78 29.31
N SER A 151 26.28 -27.77 29.85
CA SER A 151 25.29 -28.56 29.10
C SER A 151 24.01 -27.77 28.80
N ASN A 152 23.55 -26.93 29.75
CA ASN A 152 22.36 -26.08 29.57
C ASN A 152 22.59 -24.92 28.59
N SER A 153 23.82 -24.39 28.51
CA SER A 153 24.21 -23.33 27.57
C SER A 153 24.16 -23.81 26.11
N LYS A 154 24.61 -25.04 25.83
CA LYS A 154 24.57 -25.61 24.48
C LYS A 154 23.15 -25.87 23.98
N ALA A 155 22.30 -26.51 24.80
CA ALA A 155 20.90 -26.79 24.44
C ALA A 155 20.07 -25.50 24.23
N THR A 156 20.33 -24.47 25.04
CA THR A 156 19.70 -23.16 24.88
C THR A 156 20.15 -22.46 23.60
N GLN A 157 21.45 -22.53 23.29
CA GLN A 157 22.03 -21.97 22.06
C GLN A 157 21.46 -22.65 20.81
N GLU A 158 21.30 -23.97 20.85
CA GLU A 158 20.69 -24.74 19.76
C GLU A 158 19.22 -24.38 19.54
N CYS A 159 18.44 -24.18 20.62
CA CYS A 159 17.07 -23.70 20.52
C CYS A 159 16.98 -22.32 19.85
N LEU A 160 17.89 -21.41 20.22
CA LEU A 160 17.98 -20.08 19.60
C LEU A 160 18.36 -20.15 18.12
N ASP A 161 19.27 -21.04 17.75
CA ASP A 161 19.68 -21.23 16.35
C ASP A 161 18.57 -21.86 15.50
N ARG A 162 17.79 -22.81 16.05
CA ARG A 162 16.57 -23.35 15.41
C ARG A 162 15.51 -22.27 15.20
N LEU A 163 15.28 -21.43 16.22
CA LEU A 163 14.35 -20.30 16.11
C LEU A 163 14.82 -19.29 15.06
N ALA A 164 16.11 -18.95 15.04
CA ALA A 164 16.70 -18.07 14.04
C ALA A 164 16.52 -18.61 12.62
N ALA A 165 16.79 -19.90 12.40
CA ALA A 165 16.61 -20.54 11.11
C ALA A 165 15.13 -20.58 10.67
N HIS A 166 14.20 -20.82 11.59
CA HIS A 166 12.77 -20.75 11.32
C HIS A 166 12.34 -19.33 10.89
N ILE A 167 12.83 -18.31 11.60
CA ILE A 167 12.58 -16.90 11.26
C ILE A 167 13.19 -16.54 9.90
N CYS A 168 14.41 -17.00 9.60
CA CYS A 168 15.04 -16.80 8.29
C CYS A 168 14.19 -17.37 7.16
N GLY A 169 13.63 -18.58 7.31
CA GLY A 169 12.72 -19.17 6.32
C GLY A 169 11.51 -18.29 6.03
N GLN A 170 10.92 -17.67 7.07
CA GLN A 170 9.82 -16.71 6.88
C GLN A 170 10.29 -15.39 6.24
N LEU A 171 11.50 -14.91 6.56
CA LEU A 171 12.07 -13.70 5.98
C LEU A 171 12.39 -13.85 4.49
N VAL A 172 12.72 -15.06 4.01
CA VAL A 172 12.84 -15.35 2.56
C VAL A 172 11.54 -14.97 1.83
N HIS A 173 10.38 -15.36 2.38
CA HIS A 173 9.09 -15.02 1.80
C HIS A 173 8.80 -13.52 1.84
N TYR A 174 9.14 -12.83 2.93
CA TYR A 174 9.00 -11.37 3.00
C TYR A 174 9.86 -10.65 1.95
N VAL A 175 11.14 -11.06 1.81
CA VAL A 175 12.07 -10.49 0.84
C VAL A 175 11.58 -10.72 -0.59
N ARG A 176 11.05 -11.91 -0.89
CA ARG A 176 10.42 -12.20 -2.17
C ARG A 176 9.21 -11.29 -2.42
N ALA A 177 8.33 -11.13 -1.44
CA ALA A 177 7.17 -10.26 -1.53
C ALA A 177 7.57 -8.79 -1.82
N ARG A 178 8.68 -8.32 -1.23
CA ARG A 178 9.25 -6.99 -1.51
C ARG A 178 9.72 -6.85 -2.95
N ILE A 179 10.35 -7.88 -3.51
CA ILE A 179 10.76 -7.88 -4.91
C ILE A 179 9.54 -7.82 -5.84
N GLU A 180 8.53 -8.64 -5.57
CA GLU A 180 7.27 -8.63 -6.32
C GLU A 180 6.57 -7.25 -6.23
N MET A 181 6.59 -6.59 -5.06
CA MET A 181 6.07 -5.22 -4.91
C MET A 181 6.85 -4.19 -5.74
N MET A 182 8.18 -4.28 -5.82
CA MET A 182 8.95 -3.39 -6.70
C MET A 182 8.50 -3.51 -8.16
N GLU A 183 8.21 -4.73 -8.62
CA GLU A 183 7.71 -4.97 -9.98
C GLU A 183 6.32 -4.35 -10.20
N ILE A 184 5.45 -4.33 -9.18
CA ILE A 184 4.16 -3.61 -9.25
C ILE A 184 4.39 -2.09 -9.42
N TYR A 185 5.29 -1.49 -8.64
CA TYR A 185 5.59 -0.05 -8.79
C TYR A 185 6.25 0.30 -10.14
N GLU A 186 7.10 -0.58 -10.66
CA GLU A 186 7.66 -0.44 -12.01
C GLU A 186 6.54 -0.50 -13.07
N LYS A 187 5.60 -1.44 -12.95
CA LYS A 187 4.42 -1.52 -13.83
C LYS A 187 3.55 -0.27 -13.75
N ILE A 188 3.30 0.27 -12.56
CA ILE A 188 2.56 1.54 -12.38
C ILE A 188 3.28 2.68 -13.13
N THR A 189 4.61 2.70 -13.12
CA THR A 189 5.41 3.70 -13.85
C THR A 189 5.26 3.53 -15.36
N ILE A 190 5.24 2.30 -15.87
CA ILE A 190 4.99 2.03 -17.29
C ILE A 190 3.58 2.51 -17.68
N VAL A 191 2.56 2.16 -16.87
CA VAL A 191 1.17 2.59 -17.08
C VAL A 191 1.05 4.11 -17.12
N SER A 192 1.85 4.84 -16.33
CA SER A 192 1.84 6.31 -16.31
C SER A 192 2.27 6.98 -17.61
N ASN A 193 2.89 6.24 -18.54
CA ASN A 193 3.25 6.74 -19.88
C ASN A 193 2.13 6.53 -20.91
N HIS A 194 1.07 5.80 -20.56
CA HIS A 194 -0.09 5.65 -21.43
C HIS A 194 -1.06 6.81 -21.22
N LYS A 195 -1.82 7.14 -22.28
CA LYS A 195 -2.85 8.18 -22.24
C LYS A 195 -3.86 7.92 -21.12
N PHE A 196 -4.35 6.70 -21.06
CA PHE A 196 -5.31 6.27 -20.03
C PHE A 196 -4.61 5.40 -19.01
N LEU A 197 -4.76 5.78 -17.75
CA LEU A 197 -4.23 5.03 -16.62
C LEU A 197 -5.17 3.88 -16.30
N LEU A 198 -4.83 2.68 -16.79
CA LEU A 198 -5.56 1.43 -16.54
C LEU A 198 -4.74 0.55 -15.61
N PHE A 199 -5.28 0.21 -14.44
CA PHE A 199 -4.53 -0.47 -13.39
C PHE A 199 -4.92 -1.93 -13.15
N ASP A 200 -5.74 -2.54 -14.01
CA ASP A 200 -6.28 -3.89 -13.81
C ASP A 200 -5.17 -4.94 -13.58
N GLU A 201 -4.11 -4.92 -14.39
CA GLU A 201 -2.98 -5.83 -14.23
C GLU A 201 -2.21 -5.60 -12.92
N CYS A 202 -2.06 -4.34 -12.50
CA CYS A 202 -1.41 -3.99 -11.24
C CYS A 202 -2.25 -4.44 -10.04
N ILE A 203 -3.57 -4.24 -10.11
CA ILE A 203 -4.54 -4.69 -9.10
C ILE A 203 -4.50 -6.21 -8.97
N ASN A 204 -4.58 -6.94 -10.08
CA ASN A 204 -4.56 -8.41 -10.09
C ASN A 204 -3.23 -8.95 -9.54
N GLY A 205 -2.10 -8.37 -9.94
CA GLY A 205 -0.79 -8.72 -9.41
C GLY A 205 -0.69 -8.48 -7.90
N LEU A 206 -1.18 -7.35 -7.41
CA LEU A 206 -1.17 -7.02 -6.00
C LEU A 206 -2.10 -7.93 -5.17
N GLN A 207 -3.25 -8.34 -5.72
CA GLN A 207 -4.14 -9.31 -5.07
C GLN A 207 -3.44 -10.66 -4.91
N GLU A 208 -2.73 -11.10 -5.95
CA GLU A 208 -1.98 -12.35 -5.91
C GLU A 208 -0.84 -12.29 -4.88
N ILE A 209 -0.09 -11.18 -4.83
CA ILE A 209 0.94 -10.96 -3.82
C ILE A 209 0.35 -11.07 -2.41
N ILE A 210 -0.77 -10.40 -2.13
CA ILE A 210 -1.44 -10.48 -0.81
C ILE A 210 -1.89 -11.91 -0.51
N ARG A 211 -2.49 -12.60 -1.49
CA ARG A 211 -3.01 -13.96 -1.34
C ARG A 211 -1.91 -14.98 -1.04
N VAL A 212 -0.80 -14.91 -1.79
CA VAL A 212 0.35 -15.80 -1.61
C VAL A 212 1.04 -15.46 -0.29
N ASN A 213 1.50 -14.23 -0.12
CA ASN A 213 2.36 -13.86 1.01
C ASN A 213 1.62 -13.81 2.35
N GLY A 214 0.29 -13.63 2.32
CA GLY A 214 -0.60 -13.66 3.48
C GLY A 214 -0.61 -14.98 4.27
N ARG A 215 0.07 -16.05 3.78
CA ARG A 215 0.22 -17.36 4.43
C ARG A 215 1.63 -17.75 4.88
N HIS A 216 2.67 -16.99 4.51
CA HIS A 216 4.05 -17.50 4.56
C HIS A 216 4.95 -16.91 5.67
N PHE A 217 4.64 -15.73 6.22
CA PHE A 217 5.38 -15.15 7.35
C PHE A 217 4.42 -14.69 8.47
N HIS A 218 4.30 -15.49 9.52
CA HIS A 218 3.29 -15.35 10.60
C HIS A 218 3.85 -15.42 12.00
N HIS A 219 5.15 -15.66 12.15
CA HIS A 219 5.75 -15.72 13.47
C HIS A 219 5.43 -14.42 14.23
N PRO A 220 4.99 -14.47 15.50
CA PRO A 220 4.59 -13.28 16.25
C PRO A 220 5.65 -12.18 16.28
N ILE A 221 6.94 -12.57 16.28
CA ILE A 221 8.08 -11.65 16.20
C ILE A 221 8.10 -10.82 14.90
N LEU A 222 7.58 -11.37 13.80
CA LEU A 222 7.48 -10.72 12.48
C LEU A 222 6.16 -9.95 12.27
N SER A 223 5.26 -9.94 13.27
CA SER A 223 3.94 -9.29 13.17
C SER A 223 4.02 -7.84 12.72
N ALA A 224 5.01 -7.09 13.20
CA ALA A 224 5.19 -5.69 12.83
C ALA A 224 5.62 -5.50 11.36
N ILE A 225 6.47 -6.39 10.81
CA ILE A 225 6.83 -6.36 9.38
C ILE A 225 5.59 -6.72 8.56
N LYS A 226 4.86 -7.75 8.99
CA LYS A 226 3.62 -8.18 8.33
C LYS A 226 2.57 -7.09 8.27
N THR A 227 2.31 -6.41 9.39
CA THR A 227 1.36 -5.30 9.42
C THR A 227 1.82 -4.14 8.51
N GLY A 228 3.11 -3.79 8.52
CA GLY A 228 3.63 -2.76 7.63
C GLY A 228 3.46 -3.10 6.15
N PHE A 229 3.79 -4.33 5.77
CA PHE A 229 3.62 -4.84 4.41
C PHE A 229 2.14 -4.84 3.98
N ASN A 230 1.25 -5.39 4.82
CA ASN A 230 -0.17 -5.44 4.54
C ASN A 230 -0.78 -4.04 4.40
N ASN A 231 -0.41 -3.11 5.29
CA ASN A 231 -0.89 -1.72 5.21
C ASN A 231 -0.50 -1.08 3.87
N GLU A 232 0.75 -1.26 3.43
CA GLU A 232 1.21 -0.75 2.14
C GLU A 232 0.40 -1.34 0.97
N CYS A 233 0.27 -2.67 0.93
CA CYS A 233 -0.46 -3.36 -0.13
C CYS A 233 -1.93 -2.94 -0.16
N ASP A 234 -2.56 -2.87 1.00
CA ASP A 234 -3.97 -2.51 1.14
C ASP A 234 -4.24 -1.06 0.71
N ILE A 235 -3.38 -0.11 1.12
CA ILE A 235 -3.52 1.30 0.73
C ILE A 235 -3.37 1.42 -0.79
N LEU A 236 -2.33 0.79 -1.35
CA LEU A 236 -2.11 0.83 -2.80
C LEU A 236 -3.30 0.21 -3.54
N MET A 237 -3.79 -0.94 -3.09
CA MET A 237 -4.96 -1.62 -3.65
C MET A 237 -6.20 -0.72 -3.64
N ALA A 238 -6.51 -0.13 -2.49
CA ALA A 238 -7.68 0.74 -2.33
C ALA A 238 -7.60 1.97 -3.24
N LEU A 239 -6.42 2.57 -3.40
CA LEU A 239 -6.20 3.72 -4.28
C LEU A 239 -6.34 3.35 -5.76
N LEU A 240 -5.74 2.25 -6.21
CA LEU A 240 -5.83 1.81 -7.62
C LEU A 240 -7.26 1.37 -7.99
N LYS A 241 -7.95 0.68 -7.08
CA LYS A 241 -9.38 0.33 -7.25
C LYS A 241 -10.25 1.58 -7.31
N ALA A 242 -10.08 2.50 -6.35
CA ALA A 242 -10.83 3.76 -6.35
C ALA A 242 -10.62 4.56 -7.64
N HIS A 243 -9.40 4.61 -8.18
CA HIS A 243 -9.15 5.24 -9.48
C HIS A 243 -9.97 4.59 -10.60
N THR A 244 -9.95 3.26 -10.68
CA THR A 244 -10.70 2.48 -11.67
C THR A 244 -12.21 2.68 -11.53
N ASP A 245 -12.71 2.72 -10.29
CA ASP A 245 -14.12 2.94 -9.99
C ASP A 245 -14.57 4.37 -10.34
N ILE A 246 -13.73 5.39 -10.12
CA ILE A 246 -14.02 6.77 -10.57
C ILE A 246 -14.16 6.83 -12.09
N GLN A 247 -13.24 6.18 -12.84
CA GLN A 247 -13.27 6.16 -14.31
C GLN A 247 -14.51 5.47 -14.87
N ASN A 248 -15.07 4.51 -14.14
CA ASN A 248 -16.31 3.81 -14.47
C ASN A 248 -17.55 4.42 -13.79
N PHE A 249 -17.42 5.62 -13.22
CA PHE A 249 -18.51 6.36 -12.59
C PHE A 249 -19.24 5.61 -11.45
N ARG A 250 -18.51 4.76 -10.70
CA ARG A 250 -19.03 4.03 -9.54
C ARG A 250 -18.90 4.87 -8.27
N PHE A 251 -19.97 5.57 -7.90
CA PHE A 251 -19.98 6.53 -6.79
C PHE A 251 -19.54 5.94 -5.44
N LEU A 252 -20.20 4.90 -4.96
CA LEU A 252 -19.94 4.37 -3.61
C LEU A 252 -18.63 3.61 -3.50
N ASP A 253 -18.33 2.77 -4.49
CA ASP A 253 -17.13 1.93 -4.47
C ASP A 253 -15.87 2.80 -4.45
N SER A 254 -15.85 3.86 -5.28
CA SER A 254 -14.77 4.83 -5.24
C SER A 254 -14.70 5.62 -3.93
N LEU A 255 -15.85 6.02 -3.35
CA LEU A 255 -15.88 6.70 -2.06
C LEU A 255 -15.29 5.84 -0.94
N PHE A 256 -15.72 4.58 -0.85
CA PHE A 256 -15.23 3.63 0.15
C PHE A 256 -13.75 3.34 -0.04
N GLY A 257 -13.29 3.15 -1.28
CA GLY A 257 -11.87 2.97 -1.56
C GLY A 257 -11.02 4.16 -1.11
N ILE A 258 -11.46 5.40 -1.38
CA ILE A 258 -10.75 6.62 -0.91
C ILE A 258 -10.75 6.69 0.62
N GLN A 259 -11.87 6.40 1.27
CA GLN A 259 -12.00 6.44 2.74
C GLN A 259 -11.17 5.35 3.43
N GLU A 260 -11.14 4.14 2.87
CA GLU A 260 -10.30 3.05 3.34
C GLU A 260 -8.82 3.45 3.28
N ALA A 261 -8.38 3.96 2.13
CA ALA A 261 -7.01 4.44 1.96
C ALA A 261 -6.68 5.58 2.93
N GLN A 262 -7.59 6.54 3.12
CA GLN A 262 -7.42 7.63 4.10
C GLN A 262 -7.24 7.09 5.53
N THR A 263 -8.09 6.17 5.95
CA THR A 263 -8.05 5.60 7.31
C THR A 263 -6.74 4.86 7.54
N LYS A 264 -6.29 4.04 6.59
CA LYS A 264 -5.03 3.30 6.66
C LYS A 264 -3.81 4.23 6.59
N LEU A 265 -3.83 5.26 5.74
CA LEU A 265 -2.77 6.29 5.70
C LEU A 265 -2.69 7.08 7.01
N SER A 266 -3.82 7.47 7.60
CA SER A 266 -3.85 8.12 8.90
C SER A 266 -3.32 7.21 10.01
N SER A 267 -3.65 5.92 9.99
CA SER A 267 -3.09 4.93 10.91
C SER A 267 -1.57 4.81 10.75
N TRP A 268 -1.07 4.72 9.52
CA TRP A 268 0.37 4.70 9.22
C TRP A 268 1.06 5.97 9.74
N ALA A 269 0.45 7.15 9.53
CA ALA A 269 0.97 8.42 10.06
C ALA A 269 1.01 8.43 11.59
N GLN A 270 -0.05 7.96 12.26
CA GLN A 270 -0.10 7.91 13.72
C GLN A 270 0.91 6.93 14.32
N MET A 271 1.16 5.80 13.66
CA MET A 271 2.23 4.87 14.02
C MET A 271 3.62 5.53 13.93
N SER A 272 3.78 6.59 13.12
CA SER A 272 5.02 7.39 13.07
C SER A 272 5.12 8.45 14.18
N LEU A 273 4.00 8.93 14.71
CA LEU A 273 3.91 10.05 15.67
C LEU A 273 3.77 9.60 17.15
N ASN A 274 3.05 8.52 17.44
CA ASN A 274 2.58 8.18 18.80
C ASN A 274 3.59 7.47 19.72
N ARG A 275 4.90 7.75 19.61
CA ARG A 275 5.93 7.11 20.47
C ARG A 275 6.94 8.06 21.12
N GLU A 276 6.77 9.36 21.03
CA GLU A 276 7.50 10.29 21.89
C GLU A 276 6.97 10.21 23.34
N SER A 277 7.78 9.71 24.27
CA SER A 277 7.61 10.03 25.69
C SER A 277 8.39 11.31 26.03
N PRO A 278 7.85 12.20 26.89
CA PRO A 278 8.39 13.55 27.08
C PRO A 278 9.57 13.54 28.04
N GLN A 279 10.74 13.01 27.66
CA GLN A 279 11.95 13.22 28.45
C GLN A 279 13.15 13.55 27.56
N ARG A 280 13.78 14.68 27.93
CA ARG A 280 14.93 15.37 27.32
C ARG A 280 14.58 16.32 26.17
N ARG A 281 13.81 17.35 26.52
CA ARG A 281 13.86 18.65 25.85
C ARG A 281 15.22 19.28 26.16
N ASN A 282 16.08 19.38 25.15
CA ASN A 282 17.06 20.44 24.91
C ASN A 282 17.84 20.08 23.64
N SER A 283 17.25 20.33 22.48
CA SER A 283 17.98 20.42 21.21
C SER A 283 17.30 21.44 20.32
N ILE A 284 18.05 22.50 20.00
CA ILE A 284 17.63 23.70 19.27
C ILE A 284 17.61 23.45 17.74
N LEU A 285 17.90 22.23 17.26
CA LEU A 285 17.76 21.85 15.86
C LEU A 285 16.80 20.67 15.71
N ARG A 286 15.50 20.97 15.64
CA ARG A 286 14.51 20.03 15.09
C ARG A 286 14.51 20.17 13.57
N THR A 287 15.35 19.41 12.87
CA THR A 287 15.05 19.07 11.48
C THR A 287 13.80 18.18 11.52
N THR A 288 12.64 18.73 11.17
CA THR A 288 11.42 17.93 11.00
C THR A 288 11.68 16.95 9.85
N ALA A 289 12.01 15.70 10.19
CA ALA A 289 12.26 14.66 9.20
C ALA A 289 11.03 14.58 8.28
N SER A 290 11.22 14.86 7.00
CA SER A 290 10.14 14.78 6.02
C SER A 290 9.60 13.35 5.96
N PRO A 291 8.28 13.15 5.83
CA PRO A 291 7.75 11.81 5.65
C PRO A 291 8.35 11.15 4.41
N PRO A 292 8.51 9.82 4.34
CA PRO A 292 9.23 9.23 3.23
C PRO A 292 8.51 9.35 1.89
N PRO A 293 9.26 9.29 0.78
CA PRO A 293 8.72 9.47 -0.57
C PRO A 293 7.51 8.58 -0.90
N LEU A 294 7.56 7.27 -0.58
CA LEU A 294 6.44 6.38 -0.88
C LEU A 294 5.14 6.80 -0.19
N TYR A 295 5.21 7.12 1.11
CA TYR A 295 4.05 7.60 1.87
C TYR A 295 3.52 8.92 1.31
N GLN A 296 4.42 9.86 0.99
CA GLN A 296 4.04 11.13 0.36
C GLN A 296 3.35 10.92 -0.98
N TRP A 297 3.86 10.00 -1.80
CA TRP A 297 3.29 9.67 -3.10
C TRP A 297 1.87 9.10 -2.95
N MET A 298 1.65 8.15 -2.04
CA MET A 298 0.30 7.62 -1.75
C MET A 298 -0.66 8.72 -1.27
N CYS A 299 -0.19 9.64 -0.41
CA CYS A 299 -0.98 10.79 0.02
C CYS A 299 -1.36 11.71 -1.14
N ARG A 300 -0.43 11.97 -2.06
CA ARG A 300 -0.66 12.80 -3.25
C ARG A 300 -1.65 12.13 -4.20
N LEU A 301 -1.50 10.83 -4.45
CA LEU A 301 -2.43 10.05 -5.27
C LEU A 301 -3.83 10.13 -4.68
N LYS A 302 -4.00 9.85 -3.39
CA LYS A 302 -5.29 9.96 -2.69
C LYS A 302 -5.91 11.36 -2.83
N SER A 303 -5.13 12.42 -2.64
CA SER A 303 -5.63 13.80 -2.76
C SER A 303 -6.04 14.13 -4.20
N SER A 304 -5.29 13.66 -5.20
CA SER A 304 -5.65 13.79 -6.61
C SER A 304 -6.95 13.05 -6.94
N LEU A 305 -7.11 11.81 -6.44
CA LEU A 305 -8.35 11.04 -6.61
C LEU A 305 -9.53 11.72 -5.95
N LEU A 306 -9.35 12.31 -4.76
CA LEU A 306 -10.40 13.07 -4.09
C LEU A 306 -10.82 14.31 -4.88
N SER A 307 -9.87 15.07 -5.44
CA SER A 307 -10.17 16.19 -6.34
C SER A 307 -10.98 15.75 -7.57
N LYS A 308 -10.58 14.63 -8.19
CA LYS A 308 -11.27 14.05 -9.35
C LYS A 308 -12.68 13.55 -9.01
N TYR A 309 -12.80 12.81 -7.90
CA TYR A 309 -14.06 12.31 -7.37
C TYR A 309 -15.06 13.46 -7.15
N SER A 310 -14.61 14.56 -6.52
CA SER A 310 -15.48 15.70 -6.27
C SER A 310 -15.94 16.42 -7.54
N LEU A 311 -15.14 16.42 -8.61
CA LEU A 311 -15.57 16.95 -9.90
C LEU A 311 -16.61 16.04 -10.56
N TYR A 312 -16.31 14.74 -10.69
CA TYR A 312 -17.17 13.80 -11.44
C TYR A 312 -18.50 13.58 -10.76
N PHE A 313 -18.50 13.50 -9.43
CA PHE A 313 -19.71 13.30 -8.65
C PHE A 313 -20.27 14.59 -8.05
N TYR A 314 -19.85 15.77 -8.54
CA TYR A 314 -20.28 17.06 -8.01
C TYR A 314 -21.81 17.18 -7.94
N SER A 315 -22.50 16.77 -8.99
CA SER A 315 -23.97 16.83 -9.08
C SER A 315 -24.68 15.94 -8.06
N THR A 316 -24.08 14.81 -7.70
CA THR A 316 -24.57 13.93 -6.62
C THR A 316 -24.26 14.54 -5.26
N LEU A 317 -23.04 15.01 -5.05
CA LEU A 317 -22.59 15.58 -3.78
C LEU A 317 -23.36 16.86 -3.42
N SER A 318 -23.60 17.74 -4.40
CA SER A 318 -24.32 19.00 -4.19
C SER A 318 -25.79 18.79 -3.78
N LYS A 319 -26.42 17.67 -4.20
CA LYS A 319 -27.80 17.33 -3.84
C LYS A 319 -27.91 16.69 -2.45
N GLN A 320 -26.83 16.06 -1.97
CA GLN A 320 -26.80 15.40 -0.66
C GLN A 320 -26.53 16.38 0.48
N VAL A 321 -25.90 17.52 0.19
CA VAL A 321 -25.73 18.62 1.12
C VAL A 321 -27.01 19.45 1.09
N SER A 322 -27.77 19.47 2.19
CA SER A 322 -29.07 20.18 2.30
C SER A 322 -29.00 21.62 1.77
N ASP A 323 -30.10 22.13 1.20
CA ASP A 323 -30.20 23.42 0.48
C ASP A 323 -29.62 24.65 1.21
N ASN A 324 -29.48 24.60 2.54
CA ASN A 324 -28.88 25.65 3.37
C ASN A 324 -27.33 25.64 3.43
N CYS A 325 -26.69 24.65 2.81
CA CYS A 325 -25.24 24.42 2.86
C CYS A 325 -24.57 24.32 1.47
N SER A 326 -25.15 24.92 0.44
CA SER A 326 -24.53 24.95 -0.90
C SER A 326 -23.13 25.59 -0.94
N ASN A 327 -22.80 26.44 0.06
CA ASN A 327 -21.44 26.95 0.29
C ASN A 327 -20.48 25.89 0.83
N ASP A 328 -20.96 24.81 1.45
CA ASP A 328 -20.13 23.78 2.06
C ASP A 328 -19.44 22.93 1.01
N ILE A 329 -20.11 22.56 -0.09
CA ILE A 329 -19.45 21.73 -1.11
C ILE A 329 -18.31 22.49 -1.80
N LYS A 330 -18.50 23.79 -2.08
CA LYS A 330 -17.44 24.68 -2.58
C LYS A 330 -16.32 24.84 -1.56
N THR A 331 -16.65 24.93 -0.27
CA THR A 331 -15.68 24.99 0.83
C THR A 331 -14.93 23.67 1.02
N VAL A 332 -15.55 22.53 0.74
CA VAL A 332 -14.91 21.22 0.75
C VAL A 332 -13.96 21.10 -0.44
N CYS A 333 -14.38 21.51 -1.64
CA CYS A 333 -13.56 21.53 -2.85
C CYS A 333 -12.33 22.45 -2.71
N SER A 334 -12.47 23.61 -2.07
CA SER A 334 -11.36 24.56 -1.89
C SER A 334 -10.25 24.05 -0.96
N LYS A 335 -10.55 23.08 -0.11
CA LYS A 335 -9.56 22.41 0.76
C LYS A 335 -8.81 21.28 0.07
N GLN A 336 -9.19 20.93 -1.15
CA GLN A 336 -8.56 19.85 -1.91
C GLN A 336 -7.24 20.31 -2.54
N SER A 337 -6.40 19.36 -2.96
CA SER A 337 -5.14 19.67 -3.63
C SER A 337 -5.33 20.46 -4.92
N ILE A 338 -6.44 20.21 -5.63
CA ILE A 338 -6.85 20.93 -6.82
C ILE A 338 -8.36 21.17 -6.73
N ASP A 339 -8.76 22.44 -6.78
CA ASP A 339 -10.17 22.82 -6.90
C ASP A 339 -10.55 22.93 -8.40
N TYR A 340 -11.02 21.81 -8.96
CA TYR A 340 -11.46 21.78 -10.35
C TYR A 340 -12.73 22.62 -10.58
N ILE A 341 -13.61 22.73 -9.58
CA ILE A 341 -14.85 23.51 -9.68
C ILE A 341 -14.52 24.99 -9.86
N GLN A 342 -13.63 25.53 -9.03
CA GLN A 342 -13.17 26.90 -9.15
C GLN A 342 -12.43 27.16 -10.47
N LYS A 343 -11.64 26.20 -10.96
CA LYS A 343 -10.95 26.30 -12.26
C LYS A 343 -11.95 26.39 -13.41
N VAL A 344 -12.97 25.54 -13.47
CA VAL A 344 -14.02 25.60 -14.49
C VAL A 344 -14.77 26.92 -14.41
N CYS A 345 -15.20 27.34 -13.22
CA CYS A 345 -15.91 28.62 -13.03
C CYS A 345 -15.07 29.81 -13.51
N SER A 346 -13.78 29.83 -13.19
CA SER A 346 -12.87 30.91 -13.59
C SER A 346 -12.59 30.90 -15.09
N PHE A 347 -12.46 29.72 -15.69
CA PHE A 347 -12.30 29.56 -17.12
C PHE A 347 -13.53 30.04 -17.89
N GLN A 348 -14.74 29.62 -17.47
CA GLN A 348 -15.99 30.02 -18.11
C GLN A 348 -16.19 31.54 -18.04
N ARG A 349 -15.96 32.17 -16.88
CA ARG A 349 -16.02 33.64 -16.75
C ARG A 349 -15.01 34.39 -17.61
N LYS A 350 -13.82 33.82 -17.81
CA LYS A 350 -12.75 34.46 -18.59
C LYS A 350 -12.99 34.36 -20.10
N THR A 351 -13.59 33.27 -20.55
CA THR A 351 -13.79 32.97 -21.97
C THR A 351 -15.21 33.27 -22.44
N GLU A 352 -16.14 33.50 -21.51
CA GLU A 352 -17.57 33.64 -21.77
C GLU A 352 -18.16 32.44 -22.53
N ALA A 353 -17.55 31.26 -22.38
CA ALA A 353 -18.07 30.01 -22.95
C ALA A 353 -19.51 29.78 -22.48
N GLN A 354 -20.37 29.30 -23.39
CA GLN A 354 -21.79 29.09 -23.12
C GLN A 354 -22.00 28.07 -21.99
N PHE A 355 -21.25 26.98 -22.02
CA PHE A 355 -21.19 26.00 -20.94
C PHE A 355 -19.84 25.25 -20.96
N VAL A 356 -19.54 24.56 -19.87
CA VAL A 356 -18.50 23.54 -19.77
C VAL A 356 -19.18 22.30 -19.20
N ALA A 357 -19.01 21.15 -19.83
CA ALA A 357 -19.69 19.93 -19.39
C ALA A 357 -18.78 18.70 -19.49
N ILE A 358 -19.08 17.69 -18.67
CA ILE A 358 -18.44 16.37 -18.74
C ILE A 358 -19.53 15.35 -19.03
N LEU A 359 -19.31 14.59 -20.09
CA LEU A 359 -20.17 13.49 -20.50
C LEU A 359 -19.52 12.17 -20.13
N PHE A 360 -20.33 11.24 -19.62
CA PHE A 360 -19.93 9.88 -19.34
C PHE A 360 -20.47 8.95 -20.41
N ASP A 361 -19.64 8.08 -20.96
CA ASP A 361 -20.03 7.05 -21.93
C ASP A 361 -20.39 5.74 -21.20
N THR A 362 -21.68 5.38 -21.21
CA THR A 362 -22.17 4.15 -20.56
C THR A 362 -22.02 2.90 -21.43
N HIS A 363 -21.50 3.00 -22.67
CA HIS A 363 -21.38 1.84 -23.56
C HIS A 363 -20.44 0.78 -22.97
N GLY A 364 -20.94 -0.45 -22.83
CA GLY A 364 -20.20 -1.56 -22.22
C GLY A 364 -20.05 -1.46 -20.70
N CYS A 365 -20.86 -0.63 -20.03
CA CYS A 365 -21.03 -0.65 -18.57
C CYS A 365 -22.37 -1.30 -18.21
N ASP A 366 -22.40 -2.64 -18.16
CA ASP A 366 -23.60 -3.41 -17.82
C ASP A 366 -24.06 -3.18 -16.36
N ASP A 367 -23.16 -2.70 -15.51
CA ASP A 367 -23.37 -2.41 -14.10
C ASP A 367 -23.70 -0.94 -13.81
N TYR A 368 -23.75 -0.08 -14.84
CA TYR A 368 -24.17 1.32 -14.65
C TYR A 368 -25.61 1.35 -14.15
N LYS A 369 -25.88 2.08 -13.05
CA LYS A 369 -27.22 2.19 -12.43
C LYS A 369 -27.72 3.63 -12.32
N GLY A 370 -27.07 4.56 -13.02
CA GLY A 370 -27.35 5.99 -12.91
C GLY A 370 -26.48 6.69 -11.86
N PHE A 371 -26.95 7.85 -11.41
CA PHE A 371 -26.24 8.73 -10.47
C PHE A 371 -26.33 8.25 -9.03
N GLY A 372 -25.21 8.25 -8.31
CA GLY A 372 -25.18 8.10 -6.85
C GLY A 372 -25.46 6.68 -6.34
N TYR A 373 -26.15 6.58 -5.19
CA TYR A 373 -26.54 5.30 -4.59
C TYR A 373 -27.77 4.72 -5.28
N TYR A 374 -27.69 3.45 -5.66
CA TYR A 374 -28.82 2.71 -6.21
C TYR A 374 -29.11 1.47 -5.36
N SER A 375 -30.38 1.26 -5.01
CA SER A 375 -30.81 0.12 -4.20
C SER A 375 -30.59 -1.21 -4.93
N PRO A 376 -29.96 -2.23 -4.31
CA PRO A 376 -29.77 -3.56 -4.91
C PRO A 376 -31.07 -4.25 -5.35
N TYR A 377 -32.21 -3.83 -4.82
CA TYR A 377 -33.51 -4.50 -5.01
C TYR A 377 -34.37 -3.87 -6.11
N LYS A 378 -33.91 -2.81 -6.77
CA LYS A 378 -34.66 -2.14 -7.84
C LYS A 378 -34.18 -2.64 -9.20
N SER A 379 -35.10 -2.97 -10.10
CA SER A 379 -34.78 -3.33 -11.47
C SER A 379 -34.31 -2.08 -12.23
N PHE A 380 -33.19 -2.22 -12.95
CA PHE A 380 -32.60 -1.16 -13.76
C PHE A 380 -32.55 -1.60 -15.22
N GLU A 381 -32.96 -0.71 -16.12
CA GLU A 381 -32.79 -0.89 -17.57
C GLU A 381 -31.63 -0.02 -18.04
N SER A 382 -30.67 -0.61 -18.73
CA SER A 382 -29.50 0.10 -19.24
C SER A 382 -29.92 1.24 -20.19
N PRO A 383 -29.33 2.44 -20.06
CA PRO A 383 -29.68 3.55 -20.93
C PRO A 383 -29.38 3.22 -22.40
N LYS A 384 -30.29 3.62 -23.30
CA LYS A 384 -30.17 3.36 -24.75
C LYS A 384 -30.19 4.68 -25.52
N GLY A 385 -29.50 4.70 -26.66
CA GLY A 385 -29.47 5.87 -27.53
C GLY A 385 -28.84 7.10 -26.87
N ILE A 386 -29.49 8.25 -26.91
CA ILE A 386 -28.96 9.50 -26.33
C ILE A 386 -28.73 9.38 -24.82
N ASP A 387 -29.54 8.58 -24.13
CA ASP A 387 -29.41 8.39 -22.68
C ASP A 387 -28.15 7.59 -22.28
N SER A 388 -27.45 6.99 -23.25
CA SER A 388 -26.16 6.31 -23.01
C SER A 388 -24.97 7.25 -22.81
N ILE A 389 -25.18 8.56 -23.01
CA ILE A 389 -24.14 9.58 -22.84
C ILE A 389 -24.64 10.67 -21.88
N PRO A 390 -24.88 10.36 -20.59
CA PRO A 390 -25.33 11.33 -19.61
C PRO A 390 -24.29 12.42 -19.35
N ILE A 391 -24.77 13.65 -19.15
CA ILE A 391 -23.97 14.77 -18.65
C ILE A 391 -23.83 14.62 -17.14
N ILE A 392 -22.62 14.32 -16.67
CA ILE A 392 -22.36 14.08 -15.24
C ILE A 392 -22.02 15.37 -14.47
N TYR A 393 -21.51 16.37 -15.18
CA TYR A 393 -21.17 17.68 -14.67
C TYR A 393 -21.44 18.75 -15.74
N ASN A 394 -21.95 19.91 -15.33
CA ASN A 394 -22.08 21.08 -16.19
C ASN A 394 -21.97 22.39 -15.38
N TYR A 395 -21.56 23.45 -16.06
CA TYR A 395 -21.50 24.81 -15.52
C TYR A 395 -21.60 25.83 -16.68
N PRO A 396 -22.30 26.98 -16.54
CA PRO A 396 -23.01 27.46 -15.35
C PRO A 396 -24.45 26.93 -15.21
N SER A 397 -25.08 26.56 -16.33
CA SER A 397 -26.47 26.11 -16.42
C SER A 397 -26.55 24.82 -17.24
N GLU A 398 -27.72 24.19 -17.27
CA GLU A 398 -27.94 22.98 -18.05
C GLU A 398 -27.54 23.14 -19.52
N VAL A 399 -26.90 22.11 -20.07
CA VAL A 399 -26.49 22.08 -21.48
C VAL A 399 -27.75 22.09 -22.34
N PRO A 400 -27.89 23.01 -23.30
CA PRO A 400 -29.09 23.06 -24.11
C PRO A 400 -29.18 21.83 -25.03
N LYS A 401 -30.35 21.18 -25.03
CA LYS A 401 -30.55 19.84 -25.63
C LYS A 401 -30.26 19.78 -27.13
N ASN A 402 -30.38 20.89 -27.85
CA ASN A 402 -30.08 21.01 -29.27
C ASN A 402 -28.59 20.85 -29.60
N HIS A 403 -27.67 21.05 -28.64
CA HIS A 403 -26.24 20.85 -28.87
C HIS A 403 -25.82 19.37 -28.76
N LEU A 404 -26.57 18.54 -28.04
CA LEU A 404 -26.21 17.14 -27.78
C LEU A 404 -25.99 16.30 -29.04
N PRO A 405 -26.85 16.37 -30.09
CA PRO A 405 -26.61 15.61 -31.32
C PRO A 405 -25.27 15.96 -31.99
N THR A 406 -24.91 17.25 -32.05
CA THR A 406 -23.63 17.69 -32.62
C THR A 406 -22.46 17.19 -31.77
N ILE A 407 -22.55 17.28 -30.45
CA ILE A 407 -21.52 16.76 -29.53
C ILE A 407 -21.29 15.26 -29.73
N ILE A 408 -22.37 14.47 -29.74
CA ILE A 408 -22.31 13.01 -29.93
C ILE A 408 -21.73 12.67 -31.31
N MET A 409 -22.13 13.41 -32.35
CA MET A 409 -21.56 13.27 -33.69
C MET A 409 -20.04 13.51 -33.68
N ILE A 410 -19.56 14.57 -33.02
CA ILE A 410 -18.11 14.85 -32.91
C ILE A 410 -17.41 13.71 -32.17
N MET A 411 -17.95 13.27 -31.03
CA MET A 411 -17.38 12.18 -30.21
C MET A 411 -17.20 10.90 -31.02
N ASN A 412 -18.16 10.56 -31.88
CA ASN A 412 -18.12 9.38 -32.73
C ASN A 412 -17.15 9.55 -33.92
N ASN A 413 -17.29 10.65 -34.67
CA ASN A 413 -16.50 10.91 -35.87
C ASN A 413 -15.01 11.14 -35.57
N LYS A 414 -14.70 11.71 -34.40
CA LYS A 414 -13.34 12.02 -33.93
C LYS A 414 -12.86 11.09 -32.82
N SER A 415 -13.52 9.95 -32.63
CA SER A 415 -13.21 8.98 -31.56
C SER A 415 -11.76 8.52 -31.53
N LYS A 416 -11.15 8.25 -32.71
CA LYS A 416 -9.73 7.84 -32.81
C LYS A 416 -8.79 8.91 -32.28
N GLU A 417 -8.98 10.16 -32.72
CA GLU A 417 -8.18 11.32 -32.30
C GLU A 417 -8.32 11.56 -30.79
N LEU A 418 -9.57 11.52 -30.30
CA LEU A 418 -9.90 11.61 -28.88
C LEU A 418 -9.35 10.43 -28.06
N ASN A 419 -8.99 9.30 -28.64
CA ASN A 419 -8.44 8.14 -27.93
C ASN A 419 -6.92 8.02 -28.01
N SER A 420 -6.28 8.62 -29.02
CA SER A 420 -4.84 8.45 -29.26
C SER A 420 -3.99 9.63 -28.80
N SER A 421 -4.57 10.83 -28.67
CA SER A 421 -3.81 12.07 -28.43
C SER A 421 -4.43 12.92 -27.33
N ASP A 422 -3.62 13.69 -26.60
CA ASP A 422 -4.10 14.74 -25.69
C ASP A 422 -4.43 16.06 -26.41
N ALA A 423 -4.44 16.04 -27.75
CA ALA A 423 -4.89 17.17 -28.56
C ALA A 423 -6.37 17.48 -28.32
N VAL A 424 -6.67 18.78 -28.27
CA VAL A 424 -8.04 19.29 -28.20
C VAL A 424 -8.66 19.22 -29.59
N VAL A 425 -9.77 18.51 -29.71
CA VAL A 425 -10.57 18.46 -30.94
C VAL A 425 -11.46 19.69 -30.98
N SER A 426 -11.41 20.44 -32.08
CA SER A 426 -12.25 21.63 -32.30
C SER A 426 -13.16 21.42 -33.51
N LEU A 427 -14.43 21.83 -33.39
CA LEU A 427 -15.37 21.86 -34.52
C LEU A 427 -16.31 23.05 -34.41
N PHE A 428 -16.48 23.78 -35.51
CA PHE A 428 -17.50 24.83 -35.64
C PHE A 428 -18.73 24.31 -36.38
N ASP A 429 -19.90 24.52 -35.78
CA ASP A 429 -21.21 24.23 -36.36
C ASP A 429 -21.84 25.53 -36.84
N SER A 430 -21.98 25.66 -38.16
CA SER A 430 -22.56 26.86 -38.77
C SER A 430 -24.07 26.99 -38.58
N GLN A 431 -24.80 25.89 -38.35
CA GLN A 431 -26.24 25.94 -38.14
C GLN A 431 -26.57 26.48 -36.75
N LEU A 432 -25.81 26.02 -35.75
CA LEU A 432 -25.94 26.49 -34.36
C LEU A 432 -25.06 27.71 -34.07
N ASN A 433 -24.26 28.16 -35.04
CA ASN A 433 -23.26 29.22 -34.89
C ASN A 433 -22.40 29.05 -33.61
N SER A 434 -21.94 27.83 -33.36
CA SER A 434 -21.31 27.42 -32.11
C SER A 434 -20.00 26.68 -32.39
N THR A 435 -18.98 26.93 -31.58
CA THR A 435 -17.70 26.19 -31.63
C THR A 435 -17.60 25.27 -30.44
N TYR A 436 -17.23 24.02 -30.66
CA TYR A 436 -17.03 23.01 -29.63
C TYR A 436 -15.56 22.67 -29.49
N PHE A 437 -15.10 22.53 -28.25
CA PHE A 437 -13.77 22.01 -27.93
C PHE A 437 -13.91 20.78 -27.04
N LEU A 438 -13.31 19.65 -27.46
CA LEU A 438 -13.44 18.36 -26.79
C LEU A 438 -12.08 17.78 -26.45
N ILE A 439 -11.98 17.20 -25.26
CA ILE A 439 -10.86 16.35 -24.84
C ILE A 439 -11.37 15.19 -24.01
N ARG A 440 -10.66 14.06 -24.05
CA ARG A 440 -11.00 12.84 -23.32
C ARG A 440 -10.00 12.60 -22.19
N PRO A 441 -10.26 13.10 -20.96
CA PRO A 441 -9.36 12.93 -19.83
C PRO A 441 -9.32 11.50 -19.26
N ASP A 442 -10.36 10.70 -19.49
CA ASP A 442 -10.44 9.28 -19.10
C ASP A 442 -11.13 8.48 -20.21
N PRO A 443 -10.97 7.15 -20.25
CA PRO A 443 -11.55 6.31 -21.32
C PRO A 443 -13.03 6.57 -21.60
N ARG A 444 -13.81 6.86 -20.55
CA ARG A 444 -15.28 7.04 -20.61
C ARG A 444 -15.74 8.48 -20.36
N MET A 445 -14.83 9.43 -20.19
CA MET A 445 -15.18 10.80 -19.83
C MET A 445 -14.77 11.74 -20.95
N THR A 446 -15.71 12.53 -21.45
CA THR A 446 -15.41 13.57 -22.44
C THR A 446 -15.72 14.93 -21.84
N LEU A 447 -14.70 15.77 -21.70
CA LEU A 447 -14.85 17.17 -21.31
C LEU A 447 -15.12 17.98 -22.57
N ILE A 448 -16.14 18.83 -22.51
CA ILE A 448 -16.54 19.72 -23.59
C ILE A 448 -16.64 21.17 -23.11
N VAL A 449 -16.31 22.09 -24.01
CA VAL A 449 -16.51 23.54 -23.90
C VAL A 449 -17.27 24.00 -25.13
#